data_AF-M6G342-F1
#
_entry.id   AF-M6G342-F1
#
_cell.length_a   1.000
_cell.length_b   1.000
_cell.length_c   1.000
_cell.angle_alpha   90.00
_cell.angle_beta   90.00
_cell.angle_gamma   90.00
#
_symmetry.space_group_name_H-M   'P 1'
#
loop_
_entity.id
_entity.type
_entity.pdbx_description
1 polymer ?
#
loop_
_entity_poly.entity_id
_entity_poly.type
_entity_poly.pdbx_seq_one_letter_code
_entity_poly.pdbx_strand_id
1 'polypeptide(L)'
;MIPALILLEHHGKELGITETWQFFWVTGLFSGVLDNAPTYLTFLSLAKGTLGLNNVAQILADPHAESILKAISVGAVFMGALTYIGNAPNFMVKSVAEENKIKMPSFGGYVLYSFGILVPTFLLLTFTFFR
;
A
#
# COMPACT_ATOMS: atom_id res chain seq x y z
N MET A 1 -4.78 -10.68 -12.94
CA MET A 1 -3.61 -10.21 -12.17
C MET A 1 -2.34 -11.03 -12.43
N ILE A 2 -2.40 -12.36 -12.51
CA ILE A 2 -1.21 -13.23 -12.64
C ILE A 2 -0.18 -12.76 -13.69
N PRO A 3 -0.55 -12.37 -14.93
CA PRO A 3 0.45 -11.91 -15.92
C PRO A 3 1.23 -10.66 -15.49
N ALA A 4 0.56 -9.72 -14.81
CA ALA A 4 1.20 -8.51 -14.31
C ALA A 4 2.18 -8.81 -13.16
N LEU A 5 1.86 -9.79 -12.30
CA LEU A 5 2.76 -10.22 -11.23
C LEU A 5 4.04 -10.85 -11.79
N ILE A 6 3.91 -11.70 -12.81
CA ILE A 6 5.05 -12.31 -13.50
C ILE A 6 5.94 -11.23 -14.14
N LEU A 7 5.33 -10.22 -14.78
CA LEU A 7 6.07 -9.11 -15.38
C LEU A 7 6.89 -8.35 -14.33
N LEU A 8 6.32 -8.07 -13.17
CA LEU A 8 7.02 -7.38 -12.07
C LEU A 8 8.16 -8.22 -11.47
N GLU A 9 7.99 -9.54 -11.40
CA GLU A 9 9.06 -10.44 -10.96
C GLU A 9 10.25 -10.47 -11.93
N HIS A 10 10.01 -10.32 -13.24
CA HIS A 10 11.07 -10.30 -14.23
C HIS A 10 11.71 -8.92 -14.44
N HIS A 11 10.94 -7.83 -14.33
CA HIS A 11 11.38 -6.47 -14.66
C HIS A 11 11.49 -5.52 -13.45
N GLY A 12 11.35 -6.03 -12.22
CA GLY A 12 11.31 -5.18 -11.02
C GLY A 12 12.52 -4.24 -10.84
N LYS A 13 13.70 -4.70 -11.25
CA LYS A 13 14.95 -3.91 -11.21
C LYS A 13 14.92 -2.66 -12.11
N GLU A 14 14.08 -2.64 -13.14
CA GLU A 14 13.99 -1.52 -14.09
C GLU A 14 13.12 -0.37 -13.55
N LEU A 15 12.34 -0.61 -12.50
CA LEU A 15 11.37 0.35 -11.96
C LEU A 15 11.95 1.35 -10.96
N GLY A 16 13.21 1.19 -10.55
CA GLY A 16 13.92 2.14 -9.68
C GLY A 16 13.40 2.25 -8.25
N ILE A 17 12.61 1.26 -7.80
CA ILE A 17 12.13 1.16 -6.41
C ILE A 17 13.08 0.21 -5.67
N THR A 18 13.98 0.77 -4.88
CA THR A 18 15.06 0.04 -4.19
C THR A 18 15.04 0.22 -2.69
N GLU A 19 14.46 1.32 -2.18
CA GLU A 19 14.51 1.66 -0.76
C GLU A 19 13.21 1.28 -0.02
N THR A 20 13.36 0.94 1.26
CA THR A 20 12.24 0.55 2.13
C THR A 20 11.13 1.61 2.18
N TRP A 21 11.47 2.90 2.30
CA TRP A 21 10.49 3.99 2.28
C TRP A 21 9.78 4.15 0.93
N GLN A 22 10.46 3.85 -0.19
CA GLN A 22 9.82 3.91 -1.51
C GLN A 22 8.76 2.82 -1.61
N PHE A 23 9.07 1.60 -1.17
CA PHE A 23 8.09 0.52 -1.08
C PHE A 23 6.92 0.89 -0.17
N PHE A 24 7.14 1.52 0.98
CA PHE A 24 6.06 1.98 1.86
C PHE A 24 5.10 2.94 1.16
N TRP A 25 5.63 4.01 0.54
CA TRP A 25 4.81 5.04 -0.09
C TRP A 25 4.15 4.56 -1.39
N VAL A 26 4.89 3.90 -2.28
CA VAL A 26 4.32 3.46 -3.56
C VAL A 26 3.26 2.37 -3.31
N THR A 27 3.54 1.39 -2.46
CA THR A 27 2.52 0.38 -2.07
C THR A 27 1.29 1.08 -1.52
N GLY A 28 1.47 2.00 -0.57
CA GLY A 28 0.34 2.62 0.09
C GLY A 28 -0.50 3.53 -0.81
N LEU A 29 0.14 4.32 -1.68
CA LEU A 29 -0.57 5.18 -2.63
C LEU A 29 -1.44 4.36 -3.60
N PHE A 30 -0.92 3.24 -4.09
CA PHE A 30 -1.72 2.31 -4.92
C PHE A 30 -2.83 1.64 -4.10
N SER A 31 -2.56 1.29 -2.84
CA SER A 31 -3.56 0.70 -1.93
C SER A 31 -4.76 1.62 -1.70
N GLY A 32 -4.52 2.93 -1.64
CA GLY A 32 -5.57 3.94 -1.56
C GLY A 32 -6.56 3.92 -2.73
N VAL A 33 -6.32 3.13 -3.79
CA VAL A 33 -7.20 2.99 -4.97
C VAL A 33 -7.54 1.53 -5.29
N LEU A 34 -6.60 0.59 -5.14
CA LEU A 34 -6.70 -0.77 -5.67
C LEU A 34 -7.22 -1.83 -4.69
N ASP A 35 -7.38 -1.52 -3.40
CA ASP A 35 -7.54 -2.45 -2.28
C ASP A 35 -6.22 -3.06 -1.76
N ASN A 36 -6.21 -3.39 -0.47
CA ASN A 36 -5.02 -3.76 0.28
C ASN A 36 -4.42 -5.10 -0.19
N ALA A 37 -5.27 -6.11 -0.40
CA ALA A 37 -4.83 -7.45 -0.77
C ALA A 37 -4.16 -7.54 -2.16
N PRO A 38 -4.78 -7.04 -3.25
CA PRO A 38 -4.13 -7.05 -4.56
C PRO A 38 -2.89 -6.16 -4.60
N THR A 39 -2.89 -5.06 -3.85
CA THR A 39 -1.73 -4.17 -3.74
C THR A 39 -0.56 -4.89 -3.05
N TYR A 40 -0.80 -5.52 -1.90
CA TYR A 40 0.22 -6.29 -1.19
C TYR A 40 0.91 -7.33 -2.09
N LEU A 41 0.11 -8.14 -2.81
CA LEU A 41 0.67 -9.17 -3.70
C LEU A 41 1.46 -8.56 -4.86
N THR A 42 1.00 -7.45 -5.41
CA THR A 42 1.67 -6.74 -6.51
C THR A 42 3.05 -6.26 -6.07
N PHE A 43 3.16 -5.59 -4.92
CA PHE A 43 4.42 -5.05 -4.43
C PHE A 43 5.33 -6.13 -3.83
N LEU A 44 4.79 -7.24 -3.33
CA LEU A 44 5.56 -8.43 -2.98
C LEU A 44 6.24 -9.04 -4.22
N SER A 45 5.51 -9.20 -5.32
CA SER A 45 6.08 -9.68 -6.59
C SER A 45 7.12 -8.70 -7.15
N LEU A 46 6.89 -7.39 -7.03
CA LEU A 46 7.89 -6.39 -7.36
C LEU A 46 9.16 -6.54 -6.51
N ALA A 47 9.03 -6.65 -5.18
CA ALA A 47 10.18 -6.82 -4.28
C ALA A 47 10.98 -8.08 -4.59
N LYS A 48 10.30 -9.20 -4.88
CA LYS A 48 10.94 -10.43 -5.37
C LYS A 48 11.78 -10.16 -6.62
N GLY A 49 11.22 -9.48 -7.62
CA GLY A 49 11.93 -9.17 -8.86
C GLY A 49 13.09 -8.21 -8.69
N THR A 50 12.90 -7.13 -7.92
CA THR A 50 13.94 -6.14 -7.60
C THR A 50 15.12 -6.79 -6.89
N LEU A 51 14.86 -7.67 -5.92
CA LEU A 51 15.90 -8.31 -5.11
C LEU A 51 16.45 -9.60 -5.73
N GLY A 52 15.84 -10.11 -6.80
CA GLY A 52 16.21 -11.39 -7.42
C GLY A 52 15.91 -12.60 -6.52
N LEU A 53 14.85 -12.51 -5.70
CA LEU A 53 14.42 -13.55 -4.76
C LEU A 53 13.21 -14.31 -5.31
N ASN A 54 13.21 -15.63 -5.14
CA ASN A 54 12.26 -16.51 -5.80
C ASN A 54 11.05 -16.86 -4.92
N ASN A 55 11.16 -16.71 -3.60
CA ASN A 55 10.08 -17.04 -2.68
C ASN A 55 10.10 -16.19 -1.40
N VAL A 56 9.02 -16.25 -0.64
CA VAL A 56 8.84 -15.48 0.61
C VAL A 56 9.81 -15.93 1.70
N ALA A 57 10.20 -17.21 1.75
CA ALA A 57 11.16 -17.68 2.76
C ALA A 57 12.53 -17.00 2.59
N GLN A 58 12.96 -16.75 1.36
CA GLN A 58 14.18 -15.99 1.08
C GLN A 58 14.06 -14.52 1.51
N ILE A 59 12.88 -13.90 1.31
CA ILE A 59 12.62 -12.55 1.80
C ILE A 59 12.70 -12.49 3.32
N LEU A 60 12.14 -13.48 4.01
CA LEU A 60 12.16 -13.53 5.49
C LEU A 60 13.54 -13.87 6.06
N ALA A 61 14.43 -14.47 5.27
CA ALA A 61 15.77 -14.84 5.70
C ALA A 61 16.80 -13.70 5.52
N ASP A 62 16.48 -12.70 4.69
CA ASP A 62 17.34 -11.53 4.46
C ASP A 62 16.79 -10.31 5.24
N PRO A 63 17.57 -9.71 6.16
CA PRO A 63 17.08 -8.61 7.00
C PRO A 63 16.59 -7.38 6.23
N HIS A 64 17.19 -7.09 5.07
CA HIS A 64 16.80 -5.95 4.24
C HIS A 64 15.53 -6.25 3.43
N ALA A 65 15.43 -7.45 2.87
CA ALA A 65 14.21 -7.89 2.21
C ALA A 65 13.03 -7.97 3.19
N GLU A 66 13.27 -8.41 4.43
CA GLU A 66 12.29 -8.43 5.50
C GLU A 66 11.80 -7.01 5.84
N SER A 67 12.69 -6.00 5.87
CA SER A 67 12.29 -4.61 6.11
C SER A 67 11.43 -4.06 4.97
N ILE A 68 11.74 -4.39 3.72
CA ILE A 68 10.91 -4.08 2.55
C ILE A 68 9.53 -4.73 2.68
N LEU A 69 9.46 -6.00 3.08
CA LEU A 69 8.19 -6.70 3.29
C LEU A 69 7.33 -6.04 4.36
N LYS A 70 7.94 -5.57 5.47
CA LYS A 70 7.26 -4.79 6.50
C LYS A 70 6.71 -3.49 5.91
N ALA A 71 7.50 -2.76 5.13
CA ALA A 71 7.06 -1.53 4.47
C ALA A 71 5.87 -1.75 3.52
N ILE A 72 5.90 -2.81 2.72
CA ILE A 72 4.78 -3.21 1.84
C ILE A 72 3.54 -3.53 2.69
N SER A 73 3.69 -4.33 3.74
CA SER A 73 2.58 -4.75 4.61
C SER A 73 1.91 -3.55 5.26
N VAL A 74 2.70 -2.65 5.85
CA VAL A 74 2.19 -1.45 6.54
C VAL A 74 1.61 -0.46 5.54
N GLY A 75 2.28 -0.22 4.41
CA GLY A 75 1.80 0.67 3.36
C GLY A 75 0.46 0.21 2.78
N ALA A 76 0.35 -1.06 2.43
CA ALA A 76 -0.89 -1.65 1.91
C ALA A 76 -2.05 -1.45 2.89
N VAL A 77 -1.88 -1.80 4.17
CA VAL A 77 -2.99 -1.74 5.12
C VAL A 77 -3.36 -0.31 5.50
N PHE A 78 -2.38 0.54 5.82
CA PHE A 78 -2.65 1.84 6.43
C PHE A 78 -3.15 2.86 5.43
N MET A 79 -2.60 2.87 4.21
CA MET A 79 -2.94 3.89 3.21
C MET A 79 -4.22 3.56 2.41
N GLY A 80 -4.78 2.34 2.55
CA GLY A 80 -6.10 2.01 2.01
C GLY A 80 -7.23 2.89 2.59
N ALA A 81 -7.02 3.52 3.75
CA ALA A 81 -7.94 4.47 4.36
C ALA A 81 -7.95 5.87 3.71
N LEU A 82 -7.00 6.17 2.81
CA LEU A 82 -6.85 7.50 2.20
C LEU A 82 -8.04 7.88 1.31
N THR A 83 -8.79 6.92 0.76
CA THR A 83 -9.97 7.20 -0.07
C THR A 83 -11.13 6.26 0.29
N TYR A 84 -12.36 6.61 -0.11
CA TYR A 84 -13.50 5.72 0.06
C TYR A 84 -13.39 4.41 -0.74
N ILE A 85 -12.63 4.41 -1.83
CA ILE A 85 -12.48 3.24 -2.71
C ILE A 85 -11.23 2.42 -2.37
N GLY A 86 -10.35 2.92 -1.51
CA GLY A 86 -9.10 2.25 -1.15
C GLY A 86 -9.30 0.96 -0.37
N ASN A 87 -10.44 0.78 0.31
CA ASN A 87 -10.87 -0.53 0.80
C ASN A 87 -12.40 -0.64 0.81
N ALA A 88 -12.93 -1.86 0.70
CA ALA A 88 -14.37 -2.10 0.68
C ALA A 88 -15.11 -1.64 1.96
N PRO A 89 -14.56 -1.82 3.18
CA PRO A 89 -15.17 -1.29 4.41
C PRO A 89 -15.44 0.23 4.40
N ASN A 90 -14.56 1.06 3.84
CA ASN A 90 -14.75 2.52 3.82
C ASN A 90 -16.02 2.90 3.05
N PHE A 91 -16.20 2.29 1.87
CA PHE A 91 -17.41 2.50 1.06
C PHE A 91 -18.65 1.94 1.75
N MET A 92 -18.55 0.80 2.42
CA MET A 92 -19.65 0.20 3.18
C MET A 92 -20.11 1.12 4.33
N VAL A 93 -19.17 1.66 5.12
CA VAL A 93 -19.49 2.61 6.21
C VAL A 93 -20.16 3.87 5.65
N LYS A 94 -19.68 4.40 4.54
CA LYS A 94 -20.31 5.54 3.86
C LYS A 94 -21.76 5.23 3.47
N SER A 95 -22.00 4.10 2.81
CA SER A 95 -23.34 3.70 2.37
C SER A 95 -24.30 3.52 3.55
N VAL A 96 -23.87 2.84 4.61
CA VAL A 96 -24.69 2.66 5.83
C VAL A 96 -25.03 3.99 6.48
N ALA A 97 -24.08 4.92 6.56
CA ALA A 97 -24.32 6.26 7.10
C ALA A 97 -25.33 7.05 6.24
N GLU A 98 -25.20 7.01 4.92
CA GLU A 98 -26.11 7.67 3.98
C GLU A 98 -27.52 7.07 4.03
N GLU A 99 -27.66 5.74 4.15
CA GLU A 99 -28.95 5.05 4.39
C GLU A 99 -29.62 5.52 5.69
N ASN A 100 -28.84 5.80 6.72
CA ASN A 100 -29.31 6.36 7.99
C ASN A 100 -29.47 7.89 7.97
N LYS A 101 -29.47 8.52 6.79
CA LYS A 101 -29.63 9.98 6.59
C LYS A 101 -28.53 10.82 7.24
N ILE A 102 -27.36 10.24 7.50
CA ILE A 102 -26.17 10.96 7.96
C ILE A 102 -25.47 11.55 6.73
N LYS A 103 -25.19 12.84 6.76
CA LYS A 103 -24.47 13.51 5.67
C LYS A 103 -23.01 13.12 5.70
N MET A 104 -22.59 12.33 4.70
CA MET A 104 -21.19 11.96 4.52
C MET A 104 -20.45 12.98 3.63
N PRO A 105 -19.13 13.17 3.83
CA PRO A 105 -18.30 13.96 2.91
C PRO A 105 -18.38 13.42 1.47
N SER A 106 -18.26 14.32 0.49
CA SER A 106 -18.03 13.93 -0.91
C SER A 106 -16.72 13.14 -1.05
N PHE A 107 -16.51 12.46 -2.19
CA PHE A 107 -15.25 11.73 -2.43
C PHE A 107 -14.02 12.61 -2.22
N GLY A 108 -13.96 13.76 -2.91
CA GLY A 108 -12.85 14.72 -2.75
C GLY A 108 -12.76 15.31 -1.34
N GLY A 109 -13.90 15.56 -0.68
CA GLY A 109 -13.92 16.04 0.70
C GLY A 109 -13.31 15.04 1.68
N TYR A 110 -13.63 13.75 1.52
CA TYR A 110 -13.01 12.68 2.30
C TYR A 110 -11.52 12.55 2.04
N VAL A 111 -11.08 12.62 0.78
CA VAL A 111 -9.66 12.58 0.41
C VAL A 111 -8.88 13.72 1.09
N LEU A 112 -9.39 14.95 1.04
CA LEU A 112 -8.72 16.07 1.72
C LEU A 112 -8.64 15.87 3.23
N TYR A 113 -9.74 15.40 3.84
CA TYR A 113 -9.81 15.12 5.27
C TYR A 113 -8.85 14.01 5.71
N SER A 114 -8.87 12.86 5.02
CA SER A 114 -8.02 11.71 5.34
C SER A 114 -6.55 12.04 5.12
N PHE A 115 -6.19 12.71 4.02
CA PHE A 115 -4.80 13.12 3.76
C PHE A 115 -4.29 14.08 4.84
N GLY A 116 -5.11 15.07 5.24
CA GLY A 116 -4.73 16.04 6.27
C GLY A 116 -4.40 15.41 7.63
N ILE A 117 -4.97 14.25 7.94
CA ILE A 117 -4.76 13.54 9.22
C ILE A 117 -3.71 12.43 9.08
N LEU A 118 -3.81 11.62 8.03
CA LEU A 118 -3.03 10.38 7.90
C LEU A 118 -1.64 10.61 7.33
N VAL A 119 -1.49 11.50 6.34
CA VAL A 119 -0.17 11.76 5.70
C VAL A 119 0.88 12.24 6.71
N PRO A 120 0.60 13.15 7.65
CA PRO A 120 1.56 13.49 8.71
C PRO A 120 2.01 12.28 9.53
N THR A 121 1.08 11.37 9.83
CA THR A 121 1.39 10.13 10.56
C THR A 121 2.26 9.20 9.73
N PHE A 122 1.99 9.08 8.42
CA PHE A 122 2.80 8.26 7.52
C PHE A 122 4.20 8.83 7.29
N LEU A 123 4.35 10.15 7.26
CA LEU A 123 5.66 10.80 7.26
C LEU A 123 6.44 10.44 8.51
N LEU A 124 5.83 10.52 9.70
CA LEU A 124 6.48 10.10 10.95
C LEU A 124 6.92 8.63 10.88
N LEU A 125 6.03 7.71 10.46
CA LEU A 125 6.38 6.30 10.29
C LEU A 125 7.55 6.09 9.32
N THR A 126 7.61 6.88 8.25
CA THR A 126 8.70 6.82 7.28
C THR A 126 10.03 7.11 7.95
N PHE A 127 10.13 8.18 8.73
CA PHE A 127 11.38 8.57 9.37
C PHE A 127 11.76 7.68 10.56
N THR A 128 10.80 7.04 11.23
CA THR A 128 11.09 6.20 12.40
C THR A 128 11.36 4.75 12.06
N PHE A 129 10.77 4.20 10.99
CA PHE A 129 10.82 2.76 10.70
C PHE A 129 11.34 2.38 9.31
N PHE A 130 11.32 3.28 8.32
CA PHE A 130 11.56 2.92 6.92
C PHE A 130 12.65 3.74 6.22
N ARG A 131 13.30 4.65 6.94
CA ARG A 131 14.46 5.44 6.48
C ARG A 131 15.75 4.91 7.08
#